data_AF-A0A5C3NZE7-F1
#
_entry.id   AF-A0A5C3NZE7-F1
#
_cell.length_a   1.000
_cell.length_b   1.000
_cell.length_c   1.000
_cell.angle_alpha   90.00
_cell.angle_beta   90.00
_cell.angle_gamma   90.00
#
_symmetry.space_group_name_H-M   'P 1'
#
loop_
_entity.id
_entity.type
_entity.pdbx_description
1 polymer ?
#
loop_
_entity_poly.entity_id
_entity_poly.type
_entity_poly.pdbx_seq_one_letter_code
_entity_poly.pdbx_strand_id
1 'polypeptide(L)'
;MSREQLGFDRTVSPANPENVRSMLAYAPDAASDYVEEQIYHALSVDSKDPAIVTSSRWPAYELTMCGRRYVVGRPMFSKPSLHGRCTQGFLAYEIESRTVRFIKDCWRPDFHGARPEHEVYRRLNDAGAENVLTCLGYEDVRSSGGSWQVTRTQKAVNRSRAPTFGHYRLLIKEVCRPLTDFHNFKEFTLIMCDAIIVPAAHRDAWEKAGILHHDVSVNNILIYEDGRGKVEQLGILCDWDLCKDREQIERNQKKGMPDRTGTWPFRSALSLQFPGMPYMLSDDVESFIHVYHYCVLRFHETNICNLASFVEYTYNAVRVRESDGAHIGGKNKLQQMLSSSPPMEVLHNHTLHQLLVDISLLSSQHYSTIDIARLRQTYDPQVQEPPLDLEQGHESRTARFSKRQLPQDVPKVQNATSKRSFVVPSGVAGEPLLHNHEALFDLFVRYTSGVKDETGKVVRWPKTNTKCADLFKGTRVASRKSNNFSSSYPSFDDAHSQDEAERTTKKRKGSDGFSLPGLDSEESQEAEEEEEEDEDEIEQ
;
A
#
# COMPACT_ATOMS: atom_id res chain seq x y z
N MET A 1 -2.78 -30.51 -13.65
CA MET A 1 -1.60 -29.64 -13.45
C MET A 1 -0.65 -30.36 -12.50
N SER A 2 0.66 -30.37 -12.76
CA SER A 2 1.64 -30.92 -11.80
C SER A 2 1.69 -30.08 -10.53
N ARG A 3 2.25 -30.60 -9.43
CA ARG A 3 2.41 -29.83 -8.19
C ARG A 3 3.20 -28.54 -8.43
N GLU A 4 4.26 -28.59 -9.24
CA GLU A 4 5.07 -27.42 -9.59
C GLU A 4 4.27 -26.41 -10.42
N GLN A 5 3.40 -26.87 -11.33
CA GLN A 5 2.50 -26.00 -12.09
C GLN A 5 1.45 -25.32 -11.21
N LEU A 6 1.16 -25.89 -10.04
CA LEU A 6 0.31 -25.30 -9.00
C LEU A 6 1.10 -24.40 -8.04
N GLY A 7 2.38 -24.15 -8.30
CA GLY A 7 3.21 -23.28 -7.48
C GLY A 7 3.94 -24.00 -6.34
N PHE A 8 3.93 -25.34 -6.28
CA PHE A 8 4.62 -26.08 -5.22
C PHE A 8 6.11 -25.76 -5.20
N ASP A 9 6.58 -25.35 -4.03
CA ASP A 9 7.96 -25.02 -3.77
C ASP A 9 8.66 -26.17 -3.05
N ARG A 10 9.76 -26.63 -3.62
CA ARG A 10 10.55 -27.77 -3.15
C ARG A 10 11.62 -27.38 -2.11
N THR A 11 11.87 -26.09 -1.95
CA THR A 11 12.80 -25.59 -0.92
C THR A 11 12.19 -25.59 0.48
N VAL A 12 10.90 -25.92 0.58
CA VAL A 12 10.11 -25.96 1.82
C VAL A 12 9.68 -27.40 2.11
N SER A 13 9.95 -27.86 3.33
CA SER A 13 9.52 -29.15 3.85
C SER A 13 8.94 -29.00 5.27
N PRO A 14 8.15 -29.96 5.79
CA PRO A 14 7.72 -29.93 7.18
C PRO A 14 8.92 -29.74 8.14
N ALA A 15 8.78 -28.85 9.13
CA ALA A 15 9.89 -28.55 10.04
C ALA A 15 10.23 -29.73 10.95
N ASN A 16 11.51 -29.91 11.26
CA ASN A 16 11.94 -30.82 12.32
C ASN A 16 11.39 -30.31 13.67
N PRO A 17 10.71 -31.16 14.48
CA PRO A 17 10.19 -30.76 15.80
C PRO A 17 11.23 -30.13 16.73
N GLU A 18 12.51 -30.53 16.65
CA GLU A 18 13.58 -29.95 17.48
C GLU A 18 13.91 -28.50 17.08
N ASN A 19 13.86 -28.18 15.79
CA ASN A 19 14.06 -26.82 15.30
C ASN A 19 12.89 -25.91 15.71
N VAL A 20 11.66 -26.45 15.72
CA VAL A 20 10.48 -25.75 16.23
C VAL A 20 10.61 -25.45 17.73
N ARG A 21 11.05 -26.43 18.53
CA ARG A 21 11.34 -26.22 19.96
C ARG A 21 12.43 -25.18 20.18
N SER A 22 13.46 -25.17 19.34
CA SER A 22 14.54 -24.17 19.40
C SER A 22 14.01 -22.75 19.15
N MET A 23 13.13 -22.58 18.15
CA MET A 23 12.47 -21.30 17.88
C MET A 23 11.58 -20.85 19.06
N LEU A 24 10.83 -21.76 19.68
CA LEU A 24 10.03 -21.46 20.89
C LEU A 24 10.91 -21.06 22.06
N ALA A 25 11.99 -21.79 22.31
CA ALA A 25 12.93 -21.51 23.39
C ALA A 25 13.62 -20.15 23.22
N TYR A 26 13.79 -19.68 21.98
CA TYR A 26 14.33 -18.37 21.67
C TYR A 26 13.34 -17.21 21.92
N ALA A 27 12.03 -17.46 21.98
CA ALA A 27 11.02 -16.39 22.04
C ALA A 27 11.23 -15.38 23.18
N PRO A 28 11.56 -15.79 24.43
CA PRO A 28 11.87 -14.85 25.51
C PRO A 28 13.13 -14.01 25.28
N ASP A 29 14.07 -14.50 24.47
CA ASP A 29 15.32 -13.82 24.10
C ASP A 29 15.19 -12.95 22.85
N ALA A 30 13.98 -12.86 22.26
CA ALA A 30 13.73 -12.02 21.10
C ALA A 30 14.03 -10.54 21.38
N ALA A 31 14.42 -9.82 20.32
CA ALA A 31 14.88 -8.43 20.39
C ALA A 31 13.83 -7.44 20.92
N SER A 32 12.54 -7.75 20.76
CA SER A 32 11.42 -6.96 21.28
C SER A 32 10.22 -7.84 21.62
N ASP A 33 9.33 -7.30 22.46
CA ASP A 33 8.07 -7.96 22.82
C ASP A 33 7.20 -8.25 21.58
N TYR A 34 7.29 -7.40 20.54
CA TYR A 34 6.61 -7.65 19.28
C TYR A 34 7.15 -8.91 18.59
N VAL A 35 8.48 -9.03 18.46
CA VAL A 35 9.09 -10.20 17.80
C VAL A 35 8.78 -11.47 18.57
N GLU A 36 8.80 -11.43 19.91
CA GLU A 36 8.35 -12.55 20.76
C GLU A 36 6.92 -12.98 20.43
N GLU A 37 5.96 -12.05 20.44
CA GLU A 37 4.56 -12.33 20.10
C GLU A 37 4.42 -12.90 18.68
N GLN A 38 5.23 -12.42 17.73
CA GLN A 38 5.24 -12.96 16.36
C GLN A 38 5.78 -14.37 16.28
N ILE A 39 6.69 -14.80 17.16
CA ILE A 39 7.18 -16.19 17.19
C ILE A 39 6.04 -17.14 17.56
N TYR A 40 5.28 -16.83 18.62
CA TYR A 40 4.13 -17.64 19.01
C TYR A 40 3.04 -17.64 17.92
N HIS A 41 2.79 -16.48 17.29
CA HIS A 41 1.86 -16.38 16.16
C HIS A 41 2.31 -17.23 14.96
N ALA A 42 3.59 -17.17 14.58
CA ALA A 42 4.16 -17.93 13.48
C ALA A 42 4.03 -19.44 13.73
N LEU A 43 4.24 -19.88 14.97
CA LEU A 43 4.14 -21.30 15.35
C LEU A 43 2.71 -21.75 15.69
N SER A 44 1.73 -20.84 15.60
CA SER A 44 0.32 -21.11 15.92
C SER A 44 0.13 -21.69 17.32
N VAL A 45 0.79 -21.12 18.31
CA VAL A 45 0.65 -21.46 19.74
C VAL A 45 0.21 -20.24 20.55
N ASP A 46 -0.29 -20.44 21.77
CA ASP A 46 -0.66 -19.36 22.69
C ASP A 46 0.59 -18.76 23.33
N SER A 47 0.64 -17.42 23.46
CA SER A 47 1.82 -16.74 24.01
C SER A 47 1.96 -16.90 25.53
N LYS A 48 0.89 -17.23 26.25
CA LYS A 48 0.90 -17.46 27.70
C LYS A 48 1.09 -18.93 28.06
N ASP A 49 0.59 -19.82 27.22
CA ASP A 49 0.79 -21.27 27.34
C ASP A 49 1.14 -21.89 25.97
N PRO A 50 2.45 -21.95 25.62
CA PRO A 50 2.91 -22.48 24.34
C PRO A 50 2.56 -23.96 24.08
N ALA A 51 2.04 -24.69 25.07
CA ALA A 51 1.50 -26.04 24.85
C ALA A 51 0.14 -26.03 24.14
N ILE A 52 -0.58 -24.91 24.14
CA ILE A 52 -1.88 -24.75 23.51
C ILE A 52 -1.69 -24.34 22.05
N VAL A 53 -2.09 -25.22 21.12
CA VAL A 53 -2.13 -24.93 19.69
C VAL A 53 -3.34 -24.05 19.36
N THR A 54 -3.10 -22.87 18.81
CA THR A 54 -4.15 -21.91 18.41
C THR A 54 -4.67 -22.16 16.99
N SER A 55 -3.89 -22.85 16.14
CA SER A 55 -4.33 -23.24 14.79
C SER A 55 -3.56 -24.44 14.25
N SER A 56 -4.27 -25.41 13.66
CA SER A 56 -3.68 -26.51 12.89
C SER A 56 -3.52 -26.20 11.40
N ARG A 57 -4.02 -25.05 10.92
CA ARG A 57 -3.98 -24.67 9.50
C ARG A 57 -2.61 -24.21 9.03
N TRP A 58 -1.75 -23.82 9.98
CA TRP A 58 -0.45 -23.21 9.71
C TRP A 58 0.65 -23.97 10.46
N PRO A 59 0.99 -25.20 10.02
CA PRO A 59 2.11 -25.93 10.60
C PRO A 59 3.43 -25.20 10.30
N ALA A 60 4.45 -25.49 11.10
CA ALA A 60 5.80 -24.99 10.87
C ALA A 60 6.49 -25.78 9.73
N TYR A 61 7.24 -25.05 8.91
CA TYR A 61 8.02 -25.57 7.80
C TYR A 61 9.49 -25.17 7.93
N GLU A 62 10.38 -26.02 7.45
CA GLU A 62 11.78 -25.71 7.21
C GLU A 62 11.94 -25.24 5.77
N LEU A 63 12.45 -24.02 5.60
CA LEU A 63 12.73 -23.38 4.33
C LEU A 63 14.24 -23.27 4.16
N THR A 64 14.77 -23.70 3.01
CA THR A 64 16.17 -23.44 2.63
C THR A 64 16.25 -22.27 1.67
N MET A 65 16.96 -21.21 2.06
CA MET A 65 17.19 -20.03 1.23
C MET A 65 18.63 -19.56 1.37
N CYS A 66 19.28 -19.16 0.25
CA CYS A 66 20.66 -18.66 0.26
C CYS A 66 21.67 -19.58 0.99
N GLY A 67 21.46 -20.89 0.94
CA GLY A 67 22.32 -21.89 1.61
C GLY A 67 22.15 -21.98 3.13
N ARG A 68 21.13 -21.34 3.70
CA ARG A 68 20.78 -21.37 5.13
C ARG A 68 19.39 -21.95 5.34
N ARG A 69 19.11 -22.43 6.55
CA ARG A 69 17.83 -23.08 6.87
C ARG A 69 17.07 -22.27 7.90
N TYR A 70 15.77 -22.16 7.66
CA TYR A 70 14.87 -21.32 8.43
C TYR A 70 13.65 -22.11 8.88
N VAL A 71 13.23 -21.94 10.12
CA VAL A 71 11.87 -22.31 10.53
C VAL A 71 10.95 -21.14 10.23
N VAL A 72 9.94 -21.39 9.41
CA VAL A 72 8.85 -20.45 9.08
C VAL A 72 7.52 -21.12 9.41
N GLY A 73 6.46 -20.33 9.60
CA GLY A 73 5.14 -20.89 9.89
C GLY A 73 4.04 -20.00 9.32
N ARG A 74 3.05 -19.69 10.15
CA ARG A 74 1.97 -18.77 9.80
C ARG A 74 2.55 -17.43 9.32
N PRO A 75 2.14 -16.93 8.14
CA PRO A 75 2.63 -15.65 7.64
C PRO A 75 2.18 -14.50 8.55
N MET A 76 3.09 -13.54 8.78
CA MET A 76 2.77 -12.25 9.41
C MET A 76 1.90 -11.40 8.48
N PHE A 77 2.12 -11.55 7.17
CA PHE A 77 1.41 -10.82 6.14
C PHE A 77 1.15 -11.73 4.93
N SER A 78 -0.05 -11.66 4.34
CA SER A 78 -0.37 -12.39 3.10
C SER A 78 -1.39 -11.60 2.28
N LYS A 79 -1.10 -11.30 1.01
CA LYS A 79 -2.09 -10.70 0.10
C LYS A 79 -3.11 -11.78 -0.31
N PRO A 80 -4.43 -11.52 -0.32
CA PRO A 80 -5.45 -12.50 -0.71
C PRO A 80 -5.59 -12.69 -2.23
N SER A 81 -4.76 -11.99 -3.02
CA SER A 81 -4.84 -12.06 -4.47
C SER A 81 -4.39 -13.44 -4.96
N LEU A 82 -5.17 -14.02 -5.88
CA LEU A 82 -4.83 -15.28 -6.57
C LEU A 82 -3.88 -15.08 -7.75
N HIS A 83 -3.61 -13.83 -8.15
CA HIS A 83 -2.72 -13.47 -9.25
C HIS A 83 -1.88 -12.22 -8.95
N GLY A 84 -0.87 -11.94 -9.78
CA GLY A 84 0.03 -10.80 -9.58
C GLY A 84 1.18 -11.15 -8.63
N ARG A 85 1.51 -10.24 -7.70
CA ARG A 85 2.68 -10.40 -6.81
C ARG A 85 2.49 -11.41 -5.68
N CYS A 86 1.24 -11.68 -5.28
CA CYS A 86 0.86 -12.62 -4.22
C CYS A 86 1.77 -12.59 -2.98
N THR A 87 2.20 -11.40 -2.56
CA THR A 87 3.24 -11.23 -1.55
C THR A 87 2.84 -11.82 -0.20
N GLN A 88 3.73 -12.62 0.38
CA GLN A 88 3.67 -13.14 1.73
C GLN A 88 4.91 -12.72 2.51
N GLY A 89 4.73 -12.48 3.81
CA GLY A 89 5.77 -12.07 4.73
C GLY A 89 5.83 -13.04 5.90
N PHE A 90 6.97 -13.67 6.11
CA PHE A 90 7.18 -14.69 7.12
C PHE A 90 8.20 -14.23 8.15
N LEU A 91 7.90 -14.51 9.42
CA LEU A 91 8.92 -14.57 10.45
C LEU A 91 9.76 -15.83 10.22
N ALA A 92 11.08 -15.68 10.16
CA ALA A 92 12.00 -16.75 9.83
C ALA A 92 13.07 -16.89 10.91
N TYR A 93 13.06 -18.00 11.63
CA TYR A 93 14.09 -18.34 12.61
C TYR A 93 15.23 -19.09 11.91
N GLU A 94 16.39 -18.46 11.78
CA GLU A 94 17.58 -19.06 11.18
C GLU A 94 18.21 -20.06 12.16
N ILE A 95 18.24 -21.33 11.76
CA ILE A 95 18.61 -22.45 12.64
C ILE A 95 20.07 -22.35 13.09
N GLU A 96 20.98 -22.02 12.16
CA GLU A 96 22.41 -22.03 12.42
C GLU A 96 22.87 -20.86 13.29
N SER A 97 22.37 -19.65 13.06
CA SER A 97 22.76 -18.46 13.85
C SER A 97 21.86 -18.20 15.06
N ARG A 98 20.73 -18.90 15.19
CA ARG A 98 19.72 -18.70 16.23
C ARG A 98 19.24 -17.25 16.29
N THR A 99 18.96 -16.68 15.12
CA THR A 99 18.41 -15.32 15.01
C THR A 99 17.13 -15.32 14.19
N VAL A 100 16.27 -14.35 14.45
CA VAL A 100 15.04 -14.17 13.69
C VAL A 100 15.23 -13.08 12.64
N ARG A 101 14.65 -13.33 11.47
CA ARG A 101 14.68 -12.49 10.26
C ARG A 101 13.29 -12.41 9.66
N PHE A 102 13.13 -11.57 8.64
CA PHE A 102 11.91 -11.50 7.85
C PHE A 102 12.16 -12.01 6.44
N ILE A 103 11.31 -12.92 5.95
CA ILE A 103 11.34 -13.38 4.57
C ILE A 103 10.14 -12.81 3.84
N LYS A 104 10.39 -12.01 2.80
CA LYS A 104 9.38 -11.56 1.85
C LYS A 104 9.40 -12.51 0.67
N ASP A 105 8.30 -13.23 0.50
CA ASP A 105 8.05 -14.19 -0.56
C ASP A 105 7.07 -13.56 -1.56
N CYS A 106 7.45 -13.42 -2.83
CA CYS A 106 6.58 -12.76 -3.81
C CYS A 106 6.86 -13.21 -5.24
N TRP A 107 5.97 -12.80 -6.14
CA TRP A 107 6.11 -13.01 -7.57
C TRP A 107 6.44 -11.68 -8.23
N ARG A 108 7.63 -11.55 -8.81
CA ARG A 108 8.08 -10.31 -9.47
C ARG A 108 7.85 -10.37 -10.98
N PRO A 109 7.54 -9.25 -11.65
CA PRO A 109 7.42 -9.23 -13.10
C PRO A 109 8.69 -9.73 -13.79
N ASP A 110 8.51 -10.58 -14.80
CA ASP A 110 9.54 -11.17 -15.62
C ASP A 110 9.45 -10.57 -17.03
N PHE A 111 10.07 -9.39 -17.20
CA PHE A 111 10.21 -8.77 -18.50
C PHE A 111 11.48 -7.91 -18.56
N HIS A 112 11.96 -7.66 -19.77
CA HIS A 112 13.17 -6.88 -20.00
C HIS A 112 13.03 -5.45 -19.44
N GLY A 113 13.87 -5.11 -18.46
CA GLY A 113 13.89 -3.80 -17.80
C GLY A 113 13.16 -3.74 -16.46
N ALA A 114 12.52 -4.83 -16.01
CA ALA A 114 12.05 -4.95 -14.63
C ALA A 114 13.26 -5.12 -13.68
N ARG A 115 13.51 -4.12 -12.83
CA ARG A 115 14.55 -4.20 -11.79
C ARG A 115 14.01 -5.00 -10.60
N PRO A 116 14.72 -6.05 -10.14
CA PRO A 116 14.34 -6.75 -8.92
C PRO A 116 14.65 -5.90 -7.68
N GLU A 117 13.82 -6.02 -6.64
CA GLU A 117 13.86 -5.14 -5.46
C GLU A 117 15.20 -5.21 -4.70
N HIS A 118 15.89 -6.36 -4.63
CA HIS A 118 17.22 -6.45 -4.01
C HIS A 118 18.28 -5.52 -4.63
N GLU A 119 18.19 -5.20 -5.93
CA GLU A 119 19.10 -4.26 -6.57
C GLU A 119 18.88 -2.83 -6.07
N VAL A 120 17.65 -2.52 -5.66
CA VAL A 120 17.32 -1.22 -5.07
C VAL A 120 17.96 -1.11 -3.69
N TYR A 121 17.76 -2.11 -2.83
CA TYR A 121 18.43 -2.15 -1.53
C TYR A 121 19.95 -2.08 -1.70
N ARG A 122 20.54 -2.83 -2.65
CA ARG A 122 21.98 -2.72 -2.95
C ARG A 122 22.39 -1.28 -3.28
N ARG A 123 21.68 -0.60 -4.19
CA ARG A 123 21.97 0.80 -4.56
C ARG A 123 21.82 1.77 -3.37
N LEU A 124 20.81 1.58 -2.52
CA LEU A 124 20.60 2.37 -1.31
C LEU A 124 21.75 2.19 -0.32
N ASN A 125 22.14 0.94 -0.05
CA ASN A 125 23.25 0.59 0.83
C ASN A 125 24.60 1.10 0.29
N ASP A 126 24.88 0.94 -1.00
CA ASP A 126 26.10 1.43 -1.65
C ASP A 126 26.20 2.97 -1.60
N ALA A 127 25.07 3.66 -1.62
CA ALA A 127 24.99 5.11 -1.45
C ALA A 127 25.07 5.57 0.01
N GLY A 128 25.09 4.64 0.98
CA GLY A 128 25.08 4.95 2.41
C GLY A 128 23.77 5.60 2.86
N ALA A 129 22.64 5.19 2.30
CA ALA A 129 21.32 5.51 2.83
C ALA A 129 21.07 4.68 4.10
N GLU A 130 20.63 5.35 5.17
CA GLU A 130 20.25 4.68 6.42
C GLU A 130 18.72 4.49 6.45
N ASN A 131 18.15 4.04 7.58
CA ASN A 131 16.70 3.83 7.81
C ASN A 131 15.87 3.24 6.65
N VAL A 132 16.48 2.34 5.90
CA VAL A 132 15.81 1.42 4.97
C VAL A 132 16.07 0.00 5.46
N LEU A 133 15.18 -0.92 5.09
CA LEU A 133 15.38 -2.33 5.44
C LEU A 133 16.72 -2.86 4.91
N THR A 134 17.40 -3.67 5.72
CA THR A 134 18.65 -4.32 5.33
C THR A 134 18.35 -5.61 4.58
N CYS A 135 18.57 -5.62 3.27
CA CYS A 135 18.51 -6.84 2.45
C CYS A 135 19.79 -7.67 2.62
N LEU A 136 19.67 -8.83 3.26
CA LEU A 136 20.78 -9.74 3.56
C LEU A 136 21.01 -10.79 2.49
N GLY A 137 19.97 -11.11 1.72
CA GLY A 137 20.00 -12.15 0.71
C GLY A 137 18.76 -12.14 -0.16
N TYR A 138 18.85 -12.79 -1.30
CA TYR A 138 17.74 -12.92 -2.24
C TYR A 138 17.90 -14.19 -3.06
N GLU A 139 16.79 -14.74 -3.53
CA GLU A 139 16.82 -15.89 -4.44
C GLU A 139 15.63 -15.91 -5.39
N ASP A 140 15.86 -16.44 -6.58
CA ASP A 140 14.81 -16.82 -7.51
C ASP A 140 14.47 -18.31 -7.25
N VAL A 141 13.22 -18.60 -6.90
CA VAL A 141 12.78 -19.96 -6.56
C VAL A 141 12.75 -20.83 -7.82
N ARG A 142 13.42 -21.98 -7.77
CA ARG A 142 13.61 -22.86 -8.92
C ARG A 142 12.61 -24.00 -8.95
N SER A 143 12.20 -24.36 -10.16
CA SER A 143 11.44 -25.57 -10.45
C SER A 143 12.34 -26.81 -10.42
N SER A 144 11.72 -27.99 -10.55
CA SER A 144 12.38 -29.29 -10.56
C SER A 144 13.53 -29.42 -11.56
N GLY A 145 13.40 -28.77 -12.73
CA GLY A 145 14.41 -28.74 -13.78
C GLY A 145 15.46 -27.63 -13.63
N GLY A 146 15.53 -26.94 -12.49
CA GLY A 146 16.48 -25.84 -12.24
C GLY A 146 16.12 -24.50 -12.90
N SER A 147 15.07 -24.47 -13.73
CA SER A 147 14.53 -23.24 -14.30
C SER A 147 13.80 -22.40 -13.26
N TRP A 148 13.68 -21.10 -13.50
CA TRP A 148 12.90 -20.22 -12.62
C TRP A 148 11.42 -20.61 -12.61
N GLN A 149 10.81 -20.64 -11.43
CA GLN A 149 9.38 -20.89 -11.30
C GLN A 149 8.61 -19.64 -11.73
N VAL A 150 7.82 -19.76 -12.80
CA VAL A 150 7.05 -18.66 -13.39
C VAL A 150 5.56 -18.96 -13.49
N THR A 151 4.74 -17.93 -13.39
CA THR A 151 3.29 -18.01 -13.57
C THR A 151 2.92 -18.42 -15.00
N ARG A 152 1.74 -19.01 -15.14
CA ARG A 152 1.18 -19.47 -16.43
C ARG A 152 -0.14 -18.77 -16.79
N THR A 153 -0.60 -17.83 -15.97
CA THR A 153 -1.88 -17.12 -16.11
C THR A 153 -2.00 -16.41 -17.45
N GLN A 154 -0.93 -15.80 -17.95
CA GLN A 154 -0.84 -15.17 -19.27
C GLN A 154 -1.24 -16.09 -20.43
N LYS A 155 -0.94 -17.40 -20.34
CA LYS A 155 -1.32 -18.38 -21.36
C LYS A 155 -2.82 -18.69 -21.32
N ALA A 156 -3.44 -18.61 -20.15
CA ALA A 156 -4.86 -18.89 -19.96
C ALA A 156 -5.75 -17.71 -20.36
N VAL A 157 -5.31 -16.47 -20.14
CA VAL A 157 -6.13 -15.26 -20.42
C VAL A 157 -6.00 -14.78 -21.88
N ASN A 158 -5.26 -15.48 -22.74
CA ASN A 158 -5.00 -15.14 -24.15
C ASN A 158 -4.62 -13.66 -24.37
N ARG A 159 -3.92 -13.07 -23.39
CA ARG A 159 -3.47 -11.68 -23.40
C ARG A 159 -2.00 -11.66 -23.83
N SER A 160 -1.77 -11.40 -25.11
CA SER A 160 -0.44 -11.38 -25.76
C SER A 160 0.57 -10.39 -25.17
N ARG A 161 0.19 -9.60 -24.15
CA ARG A 161 1.03 -8.60 -23.47
C ARG A 161 1.02 -8.68 -21.94
N ALA A 162 0.39 -9.68 -21.33
CA ALA A 162 0.43 -9.83 -19.87
C ALA A 162 1.83 -10.33 -19.45
N PRO A 163 2.53 -9.64 -18.53
CA PRO A 163 3.85 -10.08 -18.10
C PRO A 163 3.76 -11.41 -17.36
N THR A 164 4.75 -12.27 -17.59
CA THR A 164 5.02 -13.39 -16.69
C THR A 164 5.48 -12.85 -15.35
N PHE A 165 5.25 -13.62 -14.29
CA PHE A 165 5.80 -13.30 -12.98
C PHE A 165 6.59 -14.50 -12.51
N GLY A 166 7.78 -14.29 -11.96
CA GLY A 166 8.58 -15.36 -11.41
C GLY A 166 8.74 -15.24 -9.90
N HIS A 167 8.81 -16.40 -9.26
CA HIS A 167 8.81 -16.54 -7.80
C HIS A 167 10.16 -16.17 -7.21
N TYR A 168 10.14 -15.28 -6.23
CA TYR A 168 11.29 -14.53 -5.76
C TYR A 168 11.21 -14.28 -4.27
N ARG A 169 12.36 -14.32 -3.58
CA ARG A 169 12.46 -14.06 -2.14
C ARG A 169 13.50 -13.03 -1.79
N LEU A 170 13.22 -12.31 -0.72
CA LEU A 170 14.14 -11.43 -0.02
C LEU A 170 14.26 -11.86 1.44
N LEU A 171 15.50 -11.94 1.91
CA LEU A 171 15.84 -12.09 3.32
C LEU A 171 16.18 -10.71 3.88
N ILE A 172 15.35 -10.23 4.80
CA ILE A 172 15.45 -8.92 5.44
C ILE A 172 15.88 -9.11 6.90
N LYS A 173 16.79 -8.25 7.37
CA LYS A 173 17.31 -8.30 8.74
C LYS A 173 16.24 -7.95 9.77
N GLU A 174 15.53 -6.84 9.55
CA GLU A 174 14.60 -6.26 10.50
C GLU A 174 13.23 -6.95 10.43
N VAL A 175 12.66 -7.21 11.61
CA VAL A 175 11.26 -7.61 11.77
C VAL A 175 10.51 -6.41 12.36
N CYS A 176 9.64 -5.82 11.57
CA CYS A 176 8.95 -4.60 11.95
C CYS A 176 7.45 -4.85 12.13
N ARG A 177 6.83 -4.01 12.97
CA ARG A 177 5.38 -3.95 13.13
C ARG A 177 4.76 -2.98 12.12
N PRO A 178 3.50 -3.17 11.73
CA PRO A 178 2.82 -2.27 10.80
C PRO A 178 2.64 -0.87 11.41
N LEU A 179 2.63 0.17 10.57
CA LEU A 179 2.39 1.56 11.02
C LEU A 179 1.16 1.68 11.90
N THR A 180 0.10 0.94 11.60
CA THR A 180 -1.19 0.98 12.31
C THR A 180 -1.10 0.68 13.79
N ASP A 181 0.02 0.12 14.27
CA ASP A 181 0.22 -0.27 15.66
C ASP A 181 0.79 0.86 16.53
N PHE A 182 1.02 2.07 15.98
CA PHE A 182 1.50 3.25 16.73
C PHE A 182 0.69 3.49 18.02
N HIS A 183 1.29 3.85 19.15
CA HIS A 183 0.52 3.97 20.39
C HIS A 183 -0.39 5.20 20.38
N ASN A 184 0.13 6.36 20.00
CA ASN A 184 -0.56 7.65 20.05
C ASN A 184 -0.09 8.59 18.92
N PHE A 185 -0.80 9.69 18.69
CA PHE A 185 -0.49 10.59 17.56
C PHE A 185 0.84 11.33 17.69
N LYS A 186 1.39 11.53 18.89
CA LYS A 186 2.75 12.10 19.04
C LYS A 186 3.81 11.12 18.53
N GLU A 187 3.69 9.85 18.91
CA GLU A 187 4.55 8.78 18.40
C GLU A 187 4.38 8.60 16.90
N PHE A 188 3.14 8.63 16.40
CA PHE A 188 2.88 8.60 14.96
C PHE A 188 3.59 9.74 14.22
N THR A 189 3.53 10.98 14.72
CA THR A 189 4.27 12.10 14.11
C THR A 189 5.79 11.86 14.13
N LEU A 190 6.35 11.27 15.19
CA LEU A 190 7.77 10.91 15.26
C LEU A 190 8.14 9.84 14.21
N ILE A 191 7.36 8.77 14.10
CA ILE A 191 7.55 7.72 13.08
C ILE A 191 7.53 8.32 11.67
N MET A 192 6.65 9.30 11.43
CA MET A 192 6.61 10.02 10.16
C MET A 192 7.86 10.89 9.94
N CYS A 193 8.40 11.53 10.97
CA CYS A 193 9.70 12.22 10.88
C CYS A 193 10.82 11.27 10.46
N ASP A 194 10.89 10.09 11.08
CA ASP A 194 11.92 9.09 10.81
C ASP A 194 11.84 8.60 9.36
N ALA A 195 10.63 8.35 8.85
CA ALA A 195 10.40 7.92 7.47
C ALA A 195 10.72 8.99 6.42
N ILE A 196 10.72 10.28 6.78
CA ILE A 196 11.04 11.39 5.88
C ILE A 196 12.54 11.71 5.92
N ILE A 197 13.11 12.00 7.11
CA ILE A 197 14.45 12.62 7.24
C ILE A 197 15.41 11.92 8.22
N VAL A 198 15.05 11.58 9.46
CA VAL A 198 16.09 11.39 10.54
C VAL A 198 16.43 9.93 10.87
N PRO A 199 17.74 9.55 10.87
CA PRO A 199 18.87 10.34 10.37
C PRO A 199 18.93 10.40 8.84
N ALA A 200 18.22 9.50 8.15
CA ALA A 200 18.29 9.37 6.70
C ALA A 200 17.27 8.34 6.19
N ALA A 201 16.10 8.71 5.68
CA ALA A 201 15.13 7.76 5.10
C ALA A 201 14.81 8.10 3.64
N HIS A 202 13.62 8.63 3.34
CA HIS A 202 13.28 9.03 1.98
C HIS A 202 14.23 10.10 1.41
N ARG A 203 14.68 11.05 2.24
CA ARG A 203 15.63 12.08 1.80
C ARG A 203 16.90 11.46 1.22
N ASP A 204 17.50 10.52 1.93
CA ASP A 204 18.75 9.89 1.52
C ASP A 204 18.58 8.99 0.29
N ALA A 205 17.47 8.26 0.21
CA ALA A 205 17.12 7.54 -1.01
C ALA A 205 17.11 8.47 -2.23
N TRP A 206 16.60 9.69 -2.09
CA TRP A 206 16.56 10.66 -3.18
C TRP A 206 17.89 11.38 -3.41
N GLU A 207 18.51 11.93 -2.37
CA GLU A 207 19.69 12.78 -2.46
C GLU A 207 20.96 11.99 -2.73
N LYS A 208 21.15 10.85 -2.05
CA LYS A 208 22.34 10.01 -2.18
C LYS A 208 22.20 8.99 -3.30
N ALA A 209 21.04 8.33 -3.43
CA ALA A 209 20.85 7.26 -4.40
C ALA A 209 20.09 7.67 -5.68
N GLY A 210 19.41 8.83 -5.68
CA GLY A 210 18.63 9.29 -6.83
C GLY A 210 17.34 8.49 -7.06
N ILE A 211 16.74 7.93 -6.01
CA ILE A 211 15.58 7.04 -6.05
C ILE A 211 14.36 7.72 -5.43
N LEU A 212 13.25 7.73 -6.16
CA LEU A 212 11.92 8.04 -5.63
C LEU A 212 11.18 6.75 -5.31
N HIS A 213 10.39 6.75 -4.23
CA HIS A 213 9.72 5.55 -3.76
C HIS A 213 8.52 5.19 -4.65
N HIS A 214 7.75 6.17 -5.13
CA HIS A 214 6.53 6.01 -5.94
C HIS A 214 5.38 5.24 -5.26
N ASP A 215 5.54 4.79 -4.02
CA ASP A 215 4.55 3.96 -3.32
C ASP A 215 4.55 4.17 -1.80
N VAL A 216 4.80 5.40 -1.35
CA VAL A 216 4.65 5.76 0.07
C VAL A 216 3.19 5.53 0.48
N SER A 217 2.97 4.65 1.46
CA SER A 217 1.64 4.25 1.92
C SER A 217 1.65 3.79 3.38
N VAL A 218 0.46 3.67 3.98
CA VAL A 218 0.31 3.22 5.38
C VAL A 218 1.00 1.87 5.65
N ASN A 219 1.04 0.95 4.68
CA ASN A 219 1.68 -0.35 4.93
C ASN A 219 3.12 -0.45 4.39
N ASN A 220 3.64 0.61 3.76
CA ASN A 220 5.04 0.68 3.32
C ASN A 220 5.91 1.52 4.27
N ILE A 221 5.31 2.07 5.33
CA ILE A 221 6.01 2.62 6.49
C ILE A 221 5.83 1.59 7.62
N LEU A 222 6.93 1.15 8.20
CA LEU A 222 6.97 0.17 9.27
C LEU A 222 7.55 0.81 10.53
N ILE A 223 7.20 0.26 11.69
CA ILE A 223 7.80 0.66 12.96
C ILE A 223 8.79 -0.45 13.35
N TYR A 224 10.07 -0.11 13.36
CA TYR A 224 11.12 -0.96 13.88
C TYR A 224 11.31 -0.67 15.37
N GLU A 225 11.56 -1.71 16.14
CA GLU A 225 11.77 -1.63 17.57
C GLU A 225 12.99 -2.45 17.95
N ASP A 226 13.91 -1.81 18.68
CA ASP A 226 15.05 -2.49 19.28
C ASP A 226 15.06 -2.34 20.79
N GLY A 227 15.28 -3.45 21.49
CA GLY A 227 15.33 -3.55 22.94
C GLY A 227 14.00 -3.87 23.63
N ARG A 228 14.12 -4.29 24.89
CA ARG A 228 13.01 -4.51 25.83
C ARG A 228 13.02 -3.42 26.91
N GLY A 229 11.85 -2.85 27.21
CA GLY A 229 11.69 -1.78 28.19
C GLY A 229 11.96 -0.38 27.61
N LYS A 230 13.22 0.05 27.51
CA LYS A 230 13.57 1.31 26.82
C LYS A 230 13.70 1.02 25.32
N VAL A 231 12.56 0.89 24.66
CA VAL A 231 12.48 0.59 23.23
C VAL A 231 12.90 1.81 22.42
N GLU A 232 13.91 1.65 21.58
CA GLU A 232 14.15 2.60 20.49
C GLU A 232 13.21 2.25 19.35
N GLN A 233 12.29 3.16 19.04
CA GLN A 233 11.31 3.00 17.96
C GLN A 233 11.71 3.90 16.80
N LEU A 234 11.69 3.35 15.59
CA LEU A 234 12.06 4.06 14.37
C LEU A 234 11.06 3.78 13.26
N GLY A 235 10.67 4.82 12.52
CA GLY A 235 9.98 4.67 11.24
C GLY A 235 10.93 4.23 10.12
N ILE A 236 10.61 3.14 9.41
CA ILE A 236 11.40 2.61 8.31
C ILE A 236 10.54 2.43 7.05
N LEU A 237 11.06 2.82 5.88
CA LEU A 237 10.41 2.58 4.59
C LEU A 237 10.75 1.20 4.02
N CYS A 238 9.74 0.53 3.45
CA CYS A 238 9.86 -0.78 2.82
C CYS A 238 9.15 -0.84 1.46
N ASP A 239 9.28 -1.97 0.78
CA ASP A 239 8.61 -2.26 -0.51
C ASP A 239 9.02 -1.30 -1.63
N TRP A 240 10.31 -1.30 -1.95
CA TRP A 240 10.90 -0.46 -3.01
C TRP A 240 10.69 -1.03 -4.42
N ASP A 241 9.75 -1.94 -4.61
CA ASP A 241 9.57 -2.67 -5.87
C ASP A 241 8.95 -1.83 -7.02
N LEU A 242 8.34 -0.69 -6.67
CA LEU A 242 7.78 0.29 -7.61
C LEU A 242 8.65 1.54 -7.77
N CYS A 243 9.77 1.62 -7.05
CA CYS A 243 10.64 2.78 -7.07
C CYS A 243 11.20 3.04 -8.47
N LYS A 244 11.54 4.30 -8.74
CA LYS A 244 12.22 4.68 -9.97
C LYS A 244 13.40 5.56 -9.64
N ASP A 245 14.52 5.30 -10.31
CA ASP A 245 15.65 6.21 -10.27
C ASP A 245 15.46 7.38 -11.27
N ARG A 246 16.25 8.44 -11.10
CA ARG A 246 16.24 9.62 -11.98
C ARG A 246 16.35 9.23 -13.46
N GLU A 247 17.21 8.27 -13.78
CA GLU A 247 17.44 7.83 -15.15
C GLU A 247 16.19 7.17 -15.78
N GLN A 248 15.47 6.36 -15.00
CA GLN A 248 14.21 5.73 -15.39
C GLN A 248 13.10 6.76 -15.53
N ILE A 249 13.01 7.72 -14.61
CA ILE A 249 12.01 8.79 -14.64
C ILE A 249 12.17 9.61 -15.92
N GLU A 250 13.38 10.10 -16.21
CA GLU A 250 13.66 10.85 -17.44
C GLU A 250 13.38 10.04 -18.71
N ARG A 251 13.74 8.75 -18.72
CA ARG A 251 13.49 7.86 -19.86
C ARG A 251 12.00 7.65 -20.10
N ASN A 252 11.20 7.47 -19.04
CA ASN A 252 9.76 7.28 -19.14
C ASN A 252 9.07 8.55 -19.66
N GLN A 253 9.52 9.72 -19.19
CA GLN A 253 9.06 11.02 -19.68
C GLN A 253 9.36 11.21 -21.16
N LYS A 254 10.60 10.92 -21.60
CA LYS A 254 10.98 10.99 -23.03
C LYS A 254 10.15 10.07 -23.93
N LYS A 255 9.67 8.95 -23.39
CA LYS A 255 8.79 8.00 -24.09
C LYS A 255 7.30 8.38 -24.02
N GLY A 256 6.94 9.45 -23.31
CA GLY A 256 5.55 9.84 -23.09
C GLY A 256 4.74 8.77 -22.34
N MET A 257 5.39 7.91 -21.56
CA MET A 257 4.70 6.85 -20.83
C MET A 257 4.09 7.43 -19.56
N PRO A 258 2.74 7.40 -19.39
CA PRO A 258 2.12 7.93 -18.20
C PRO A 258 2.54 7.15 -16.97
N ASP A 259 2.75 7.85 -15.85
CA ASP A 259 3.08 7.18 -14.60
C ASP A 259 1.82 6.59 -13.96
N ARG A 260 1.71 5.26 -13.98
CA ARG A 260 0.58 4.51 -13.42
C ARG A 260 0.94 3.74 -12.15
N THR A 261 2.15 3.88 -11.61
CA THR A 261 2.60 3.12 -10.43
C THR A 261 2.18 3.79 -9.11
N GLY A 262 2.09 3.01 -8.04
CA GLY A 262 1.79 3.52 -6.69
C GLY A 262 0.35 3.29 -6.23
N THR A 263 0.17 3.30 -4.92
CA THR A 263 -1.10 3.06 -4.25
C THR A 263 -2.04 4.25 -4.41
N TRP A 264 -3.14 4.07 -5.16
CA TRP A 264 -4.06 5.15 -5.55
C TRP A 264 -4.53 6.08 -4.41
N PRO A 265 -4.93 5.58 -3.23
CA PRO A 265 -5.21 6.40 -2.05
C PRO A 265 -4.08 7.34 -1.61
N PHE A 266 -2.81 7.05 -1.85
CA PHE A 266 -1.71 7.88 -1.33
C PHE A 266 -1.05 8.73 -2.40
N ARG A 267 -1.26 8.42 -3.69
CA ARG A 267 -0.78 9.27 -4.80
C ARG A 267 -1.25 10.72 -4.68
N SER A 268 -0.37 11.63 -5.07
CA SER A 268 -0.64 13.08 -5.07
C SER A 268 -1.81 13.47 -5.97
N ALA A 269 -2.42 14.61 -5.69
CA ALA A 269 -3.55 15.11 -6.45
C ALA A 269 -3.20 15.42 -7.91
N LEU A 270 -2.00 15.97 -8.17
CA LEU A 270 -1.53 16.27 -9.52
C LEU A 270 -1.23 14.99 -10.31
N SER A 271 -0.54 14.03 -9.69
CA SER A 271 -0.23 12.74 -10.32
C SER A 271 -1.49 11.95 -10.71
N LEU A 272 -2.58 12.10 -9.94
CA LEU A 272 -3.89 11.49 -10.24
C LEU A 272 -4.70 12.26 -11.29
N GLN A 273 -4.55 13.58 -11.39
CA GLN A 273 -5.28 14.38 -12.39
C GLN A 273 -4.58 14.44 -13.74
N PHE A 274 -3.25 14.37 -13.74
CA PHE A 274 -2.41 14.52 -14.93
C PHE A 274 -1.47 13.31 -15.06
N PRO A 275 -1.94 12.12 -15.48
CA PRO A 275 -1.10 10.92 -15.55
C PRO A 275 0.10 11.03 -16.50
N GLY A 276 0.06 11.96 -17.46
CA GLY A 276 1.19 12.26 -18.36
C GLY A 276 2.24 13.20 -17.77
N MET A 277 1.97 13.76 -16.58
CA MET A 277 2.92 14.63 -15.89
C MET A 277 4.09 13.79 -15.34
N PRO A 278 5.33 14.28 -15.48
CA PRO A 278 6.48 13.80 -14.71
C PRO A 278 6.15 13.57 -13.23
N TYR A 279 6.45 12.38 -12.73
CA TYR A 279 6.46 12.14 -11.28
C TYR A 279 7.66 12.89 -10.66
N MET A 280 7.42 13.57 -9.55
CA MET A 280 8.37 14.46 -8.89
C MET A 280 8.53 14.09 -7.41
N LEU A 281 9.60 14.60 -6.78
CA LEU A 281 9.79 14.43 -5.33
C LEU A 281 8.58 14.91 -4.52
N SER A 282 7.96 16.02 -4.94
CA SER A 282 6.76 16.55 -4.30
C SER A 282 5.59 15.55 -4.26
N ASP A 283 5.54 14.59 -5.18
CA ASP A 283 4.50 13.58 -5.20
C ASP A 283 4.69 12.53 -4.09
N ASP A 284 5.94 12.12 -3.82
CA ASP A 284 6.26 11.26 -2.67
C ASP A 284 6.07 12.02 -1.35
N VAL A 285 6.49 13.29 -1.29
CA VAL A 285 6.31 14.13 -0.08
C VAL A 285 4.82 14.34 0.23
N GLU A 286 3.99 14.63 -0.79
CA GLU A 286 2.54 14.72 -0.62
C GLU A 286 1.90 13.38 -0.18
N SER A 287 2.49 12.25 -0.58
CA SER A 287 2.01 10.93 -0.15
C SER A 287 2.09 10.74 1.36
N PHE A 288 3.11 11.30 2.04
CA PHE A 288 3.17 11.32 3.52
C PHE A 288 2.04 12.13 4.15
N ILE A 289 1.61 13.23 3.53
CA ILE A 289 0.45 14.02 3.98
C ILE A 289 -0.82 13.18 3.87
N HIS A 290 -1.02 12.48 2.75
CA HIS A 290 -2.16 11.59 2.57
C HIS A 290 -2.15 10.41 3.56
N VAL A 291 -0.99 9.84 3.86
CA VAL A 291 -0.84 8.83 4.94
C VAL A 291 -1.29 9.40 6.28
N TYR A 292 -0.88 10.63 6.60
CA TYR A 292 -1.24 11.29 7.86
C TYR A 292 -2.76 11.51 7.96
N HIS A 293 -3.37 12.12 6.94
CA HIS A 293 -4.82 12.32 6.87
C HIS A 293 -5.59 11.00 6.96
N TYR A 294 -5.13 9.96 6.26
CA TYR A 294 -5.76 8.64 6.27
C TYR A 294 -5.71 7.99 7.66
N CYS A 295 -4.58 8.06 8.37
CA CYS A 295 -4.45 7.57 9.73
C CYS A 295 -5.34 8.36 10.73
N VAL A 296 -5.48 9.68 10.56
CA VAL A 296 -6.43 10.46 11.39
C VAL A 296 -7.86 9.99 11.17
N LEU A 297 -8.30 9.85 9.92
CA LEU A 297 -9.65 9.37 9.59
C LEU A 297 -9.92 7.95 10.12
N ARG A 298 -8.88 7.11 10.17
CA ARG A 298 -8.99 5.71 10.58
C ARG A 298 -8.92 5.52 12.10
N PHE A 299 -8.14 6.34 12.80
CA PHE A 299 -7.82 6.12 14.23
C PHE A 299 -8.13 7.33 15.12
N HIS A 300 -8.92 8.29 14.65
CA HIS A 300 -9.39 9.41 15.46
C HIS A 300 -10.84 9.79 15.11
N GLU A 301 -11.62 10.17 16.12
CA GLU A 301 -12.95 10.75 15.93
C GLU A 301 -12.86 12.14 15.27
N THR A 302 -13.67 12.36 14.24
CA THR A 302 -13.71 13.59 13.44
C THR A 302 -15.15 14.07 13.24
N ASN A 303 -15.33 15.26 12.70
CA ASN A 303 -16.65 15.79 12.32
C ASN A 303 -17.28 15.12 11.07
N ILE A 304 -16.66 14.09 10.50
CA ILE A 304 -17.14 13.42 9.28
C ILE A 304 -18.26 12.43 9.61
N CYS A 305 -19.50 12.79 9.29
CA CYS A 305 -20.68 11.95 9.57
C CYS A 305 -20.74 10.64 8.77
N ASN A 306 -20.26 10.64 7.52
CA ASN A 306 -20.25 9.45 6.65
C ASN A 306 -18.83 9.13 6.20
N LEU A 307 -18.05 8.59 7.14
CA LEU A 307 -16.62 8.28 6.98
C LEU A 307 -16.34 7.43 5.73
N ALA A 308 -17.12 6.37 5.51
CA ALA A 308 -16.92 5.47 4.38
C ALA A 308 -17.11 6.19 3.03
N SER A 309 -18.18 6.99 2.89
CA SER A 309 -18.39 7.76 1.66
C SER A 309 -17.28 8.81 1.47
N PHE A 310 -16.91 9.53 2.53
CA PHE A 310 -15.86 10.53 2.46
C PHE A 310 -14.53 9.93 1.98
N VAL A 311 -14.14 8.79 2.55
CA VAL A 311 -12.91 8.09 2.17
C VAL A 311 -12.99 7.58 0.74
N GLU A 312 -14.12 7.00 0.31
CA GLU A 312 -14.28 6.55 -1.07
C GLU A 312 -14.16 7.70 -2.08
N TYR A 313 -14.90 8.79 -1.87
CA TYR A 313 -14.87 9.93 -2.78
C TYR A 313 -13.54 10.66 -2.79
N THR A 314 -12.80 10.67 -1.67
CA THR A 314 -11.51 11.36 -1.58
C THR A 314 -10.36 10.49 -2.07
N TYR A 315 -10.32 9.22 -1.66
CA TYR A 315 -9.16 8.35 -1.81
C TYR A 315 -9.34 7.21 -2.81
N ASN A 316 -10.56 6.74 -3.07
CA ASN A 316 -10.79 5.58 -3.95
C ASN A 316 -11.45 5.94 -5.29
N ALA A 317 -11.92 7.17 -5.47
CA ALA A 317 -12.59 7.59 -6.68
C ALA A 317 -11.64 7.55 -7.89
N VAL A 318 -11.99 6.72 -8.88
CA VAL A 318 -11.33 6.58 -10.18
C VAL A 318 -12.38 6.84 -11.26
N ARG A 319 -12.01 7.59 -12.30
CA ARG A 319 -12.78 7.68 -13.55
C ARG A 319 -11.88 7.42 -14.74
N VAL A 320 -12.41 6.80 -15.78
CA VAL A 320 -11.75 6.69 -17.08
C VAL A 320 -12.05 7.98 -17.84
N ARG A 321 -11.02 8.69 -18.30
CA ARG A 321 -11.16 9.86 -19.17
C ARG A 321 -11.52 9.41 -20.58
N GLU A 322 -12.66 9.86 -21.09
CA GLU A 322 -13.19 9.41 -22.38
C GLU A 322 -12.26 9.68 -23.57
N SER A 323 -11.51 10.78 -23.53
CA SER A 323 -10.67 11.19 -24.65
C SER A 323 -9.43 10.32 -24.90
N ASP A 324 -8.88 9.67 -23.87
CA ASP A 324 -7.64 8.89 -23.97
C ASP A 324 -7.63 7.58 -23.17
N GLY A 325 -8.74 7.25 -22.51
CA GLY A 325 -8.85 6.05 -21.66
C GLY A 325 -7.99 6.11 -20.39
N ALA A 326 -7.46 7.27 -20.00
CA ALA A 326 -6.63 7.38 -18.81
C ALA A 326 -7.47 7.27 -17.52
N HIS A 327 -7.01 6.46 -16.56
CA HIS A 327 -7.55 6.47 -15.20
C HIS A 327 -7.09 7.74 -14.48
N ILE A 328 -8.05 8.57 -14.07
CA ILE A 328 -7.81 9.82 -13.35
C ILE A 328 -8.70 9.95 -12.11
N GLY A 329 -8.28 10.76 -11.15
CA GLY A 329 -9.00 10.94 -9.88
C GLY A 329 -8.50 12.16 -9.12
N GLY A 330 -8.51 12.09 -7.78
CA GLY A 330 -7.87 13.10 -6.93
C GLY A 330 -8.47 14.50 -7.00
N LYS A 331 -9.71 14.68 -7.52
CA LYS A 331 -10.37 16.00 -7.54
C LYS A 331 -10.55 16.58 -6.14
N ASN A 332 -11.03 15.76 -5.21
CA ASN A 332 -11.22 16.16 -3.81
C ASN A 332 -9.87 16.38 -3.11
N LYS A 333 -8.87 15.53 -3.36
CA LYS A 333 -7.50 15.76 -2.89
C LYS A 333 -6.97 17.11 -3.36
N LEU A 334 -7.12 17.45 -4.65
CA LEU A 334 -6.67 18.73 -5.18
C LEU A 334 -7.36 19.91 -4.47
N GLN A 335 -8.67 19.82 -4.25
CA GLN A 335 -9.42 20.85 -3.53
C GLN A 335 -8.94 20.99 -2.07
N GLN A 336 -8.63 19.87 -1.41
CA GLN A 336 -8.09 19.87 -0.05
C GLN A 336 -6.68 20.48 -0.02
N MET A 337 -5.81 20.14 -0.97
CA MET A 337 -4.46 20.69 -1.04
C MET A 337 -4.43 22.18 -1.40
N LEU A 338 -5.44 22.68 -2.15
CA LEU A 338 -5.63 24.11 -2.42
C LEU A 338 -6.22 24.89 -1.24
N SER A 339 -6.82 24.20 -0.28
CA SER A 339 -7.49 24.79 0.88
C SER A 339 -6.51 25.00 2.03
N SER A 340 -6.47 26.21 2.58
CA SER A 340 -5.74 26.48 3.84
C SER A 340 -6.46 25.95 5.09
N SER A 341 -7.63 25.32 4.92
CA SER A 341 -8.38 24.67 6.00
C SER A 341 -8.26 23.14 5.91
N PRO A 342 -8.18 22.43 7.06
CA PRO A 342 -8.01 20.98 7.09
C PRO A 342 -9.20 20.22 6.51
N PRO A 343 -8.99 19.03 5.91
CA PRO A 343 -10.07 18.23 5.33
C PRO A 343 -11.07 17.70 6.36
N MET A 344 -10.69 17.65 7.63
CA MET A 344 -11.52 17.20 8.75
C MET A 344 -11.22 18.00 10.02
N GLU A 345 -12.23 18.14 10.88
CA GLU A 345 -12.04 18.65 12.24
C GLU A 345 -11.88 17.48 13.20
N VAL A 346 -10.88 17.59 14.09
CA VAL A 346 -10.56 16.55 15.08
C VAL A 346 -11.23 16.93 16.39
N LEU A 347 -11.98 16.00 16.96
CA LEU A 347 -12.69 16.22 18.23
C LEU A 347 -11.74 15.97 19.41
N HIS A 348 -11.82 16.75 20.49
CA HIS A 348 -11.10 16.50 21.76
C HIS A 348 -9.55 16.42 21.69
N ASN A 349 -8.92 16.74 20.55
CA ASN A 349 -7.46 16.85 20.41
C ASN A 349 -7.08 18.10 19.62
N HIS A 350 -6.98 19.25 20.32
CA HIS A 350 -6.65 20.54 19.71
C HIS A 350 -5.25 20.55 19.07
N THR A 351 -4.28 19.84 19.65
CA THR A 351 -2.91 19.77 19.12
C THR A 351 -2.87 19.06 17.77
N LEU A 352 -3.55 17.92 17.65
CA LEU A 352 -3.69 17.22 16.38
C LEU A 352 -4.48 18.06 15.36
N HIS A 353 -5.54 18.74 15.78
CA HIS A 353 -6.28 19.63 14.90
C HIS A 353 -5.40 20.78 14.37
N GLN A 354 -4.61 21.41 15.23
CA GLN A 354 -3.69 22.47 14.82
C GLN A 354 -2.62 21.96 13.87
N LEU A 355 -2.10 20.74 14.06
CA LEU A 355 -1.17 20.13 13.12
C LEU A 355 -1.81 19.98 11.73
N LEU A 356 -3.08 19.56 11.64
CA LEU A 356 -3.78 19.47 10.36
C LEU A 356 -3.99 20.84 9.71
N VAL A 357 -4.25 21.89 10.50
CA VAL A 357 -4.33 23.26 9.99
C VAL A 357 -2.99 23.69 9.39
N ASP A 358 -1.89 23.45 10.09
CA ASP A 358 -0.55 23.83 9.63
C ASP A 358 -0.14 23.02 8.39
N ILE A 359 -0.49 21.72 8.31
CA ILE A 359 -0.30 20.88 7.11
C ILE A 359 -1.09 21.47 5.92
N SER A 360 -2.34 21.88 6.13
CA SER A 360 -3.17 22.49 5.08
C SER A 360 -2.63 23.83 4.62
N LEU A 361 -2.09 24.65 5.52
CA LEU A 361 -1.45 25.91 5.16
C LEU A 361 -0.20 25.69 4.31
N LEU A 362 0.65 24.75 4.72
CA LEU A 362 1.85 24.37 3.96
C LEU A 362 1.48 23.84 2.57
N SER A 363 0.46 22.99 2.50
CA SER A 363 -0.08 22.43 1.26
C SER A 363 -0.61 23.51 0.32
N SER A 364 -1.43 24.43 0.84
CA SER A 364 -2.03 25.50 0.02
C SER A 364 -0.99 26.50 -0.47
N GLN A 365 0.02 26.79 0.34
CA GLN A 365 1.17 27.60 -0.07
C GLN A 365 1.95 26.91 -1.19
N HIS A 366 2.26 25.62 -1.08
CA HIS A 366 2.87 24.86 -2.17
C HIS A 366 2.04 24.93 -3.45
N TYR A 367 0.75 24.61 -3.38
CA TYR A 367 -0.14 24.62 -4.56
C TYR A 367 -0.39 26.02 -5.14
N SER A 368 -0.23 27.10 -4.35
CA SER A 368 -0.33 28.47 -4.84
C SER A 368 0.77 28.84 -5.84
N THR A 369 1.89 28.10 -5.84
CA THR A 369 3.00 28.27 -6.79
C THR A 369 2.77 27.54 -8.12
N ILE A 370 1.73 26.68 -8.19
CA ILE A 370 1.49 25.80 -9.34
C ILE A 370 0.36 26.35 -10.20
N ASP A 371 0.67 26.64 -11.47
CA ASP A 371 -0.34 27.03 -12.45
C ASP A 371 -1.10 25.81 -12.98
N ILE A 372 -2.17 25.44 -12.27
CA ILE A 372 -3.04 24.32 -12.63
C ILE A 372 -3.67 24.53 -14.02
N ALA A 373 -3.99 25.77 -14.41
CA ALA A 373 -4.59 26.03 -15.72
C ALA A 373 -3.59 25.73 -16.85
N ARG A 374 -2.31 26.08 -16.67
CA ARG A 374 -1.24 25.70 -17.58
C ARG A 374 -1.01 24.19 -17.62
N LEU A 375 -1.10 23.49 -16.47
CA LEU A 375 -1.01 22.03 -16.45
C LEU A 375 -2.14 21.39 -17.25
N ARG A 376 -3.39 21.89 -17.13
CA ARG A 376 -4.51 21.44 -17.97
C ARG A 376 -4.21 21.65 -19.45
N GLN A 377 -3.75 22.83 -19.85
CA GLN A 377 -3.38 23.09 -21.24
C GLN A 377 -2.27 22.15 -21.76
N THR A 378 -1.35 21.74 -20.89
CA THR A 378 -0.20 20.92 -21.27
C THR A 378 -0.53 19.42 -21.33
N TYR A 379 -1.31 18.91 -20.37
CA TYR A 379 -1.49 17.48 -20.15
C TYR A 379 -2.93 16.97 -20.32
N ASP A 380 -3.94 17.83 -20.33
CA ASP A 380 -5.28 17.41 -20.72
C ASP A 380 -5.34 17.24 -22.25
N PRO A 381 -6.00 16.17 -22.75
CA PRO A 381 -6.24 16.01 -24.18
C PRO A 381 -6.98 17.22 -24.71
N GLN A 382 -6.43 17.84 -25.76
CA GLN A 382 -7.04 18.97 -26.43
C GLN A 382 -8.33 18.50 -27.12
N VAL A 383 -9.48 18.80 -26.53
CA VAL A 383 -10.77 18.57 -27.17
C VAL A 383 -10.99 19.71 -28.16
N GLN A 384 -11.17 19.39 -29.45
CA GLN A 384 -11.74 20.35 -30.39
C GLN A 384 -13.21 20.57 -29.99
N GLU A 385 -13.47 21.58 -29.17
CA GLU A 385 -14.84 22.00 -28.94
C GLU A 385 -15.37 22.61 -30.24
N PRO A 386 -16.56 22.18 -30.72
CA PRO A 386 -17.21 22.89 -31.81
C PRO A 386 -17.44 24.34 -31.38
N PRO A 387 -17.33 25.32 -32.30
CA PRO A 387 -17.57 26.71 -31.97
C PRO A 387 -18.93 26.85 -31.27
N LEU A 388 -18.93 27.43 -30.07
CA LEU A 388 -20.15 27.86 -29.42
C LEU A 388 -20.76 28.96 -30.30
N ASP A 389 -21.85 28.63 -30.99
CA ASP A 389 -22.67 29.61 -31.70
C ASP A 389 -23.43 30.42 -30.64
N LEU A 390 -22.78 31.47 -30.15
CA LEU A 390 -23.36 32.40 -29.20
C LEU A 390 -24.50 33.14 -29.90
N GLU A 391 -25.67 33.23 -29.26
CA GLU A 391 -26.79 34.03 -29.78
C GLU A 391 -26.29 35.45 -30.10
N GLN A 392 -26.40 35.84 -31.37
CA GLN A 392 -26.23 37.24 -31.74
C GLN A 392 -27.32 38.02 -31.01
N GLY A 393 -26.92 39.03 -30.25
CA GLY A 393 -27.81 39.78 -29.37
C GLY A 393 -29.00 40.37 -30.12
N HIS A 394 -30.13 39.68 -30.09
CA HIS A 394 -31.41 40.25 -30.45
C HIS A 394 -31.94 41.02 -29.24
N GLU A 395 -32.58 42.17 -29.50
CA GLU A 395 -33.23 42.97 -28.45
C GLU A 395 -34.21 42.09 -27.64
N SER A 396 -33.76 41.69 -26.46
CA SER A 396 -34.52 40.79 -25.59
C SER A 396 -35.81 41.49 -25.13
N ARG A 397 -36.94 40.76 -25.10
CA ARG A 397 -38.22 41.22 -24.49
C ARG A 397 -38.04 41.69 -23.04
N THR A 398 -36.91 41.36 -22.43
CA THR A 398 -36.51 41.78 -21.08
C THR A 398 -36.04 43.23 -20.98
N ALA A 399 -35.83 43.94 -22.09
CA ALA A 399 -35.49 45.37 -22.10
C ALA A 399 -36.54 46.25 -21.37
N ARG A 400 -37.80 45.76 -21.27
CA ARG A 400 -38.87 46.43 -20.51
C ARG A 400 -38.68 46.32 -18.99
N PHE A 401 -37.96 45.30 -18.52
CA PHE A 401 -37.61 45.15 -17.10
C PHE A 401 -36.41 46.03 -16.70
N SER A 402 -35.62 46.51 -17.66
CA SER A 402 -34.48 47.42 -17.42
C SER A 402 -34.89 48.80 -16.88
N LYS A 403 -36.18 49.17 -16.99
CA LYS A 403 -36.72 50.45 -16.49
C LYS A 403 -37.32 50.36 -15.09
N ARG A 404 -37.38 49.17 -14.48
CA ARG A 404 -37.86 49.03 -13.10
C ARG A 404 -36.74 49.47 -12.17
N GLN A 405 -36.89 50.61 -11.50
CA GLN A 405 -35.95 51.02 -10.44
C GLN A 405 -35.92 49.92 -9.38
N LEU A 406 -34.76 49.27 -9.22
CA LEU A 406 -34.53 48.38 -8.10
C LEU A 406 -34.64 49.20 -6.80
N PRO A 407 -35.24 48.64 -5.73
CA PRO A 407 -35.22 49.27 -4.41
C PRO A 407 -33.78 49.66 -4.04
N GLN A 408 -33.58 50.86 -3.51
CA GLN A 408 -32.24 51.37 -3.18
C GLN A 408 -31.50 50.54 -2.11
N ASP A 409 -32.24 49.67 -1.40
CA ASP A 409 -31.72 48.75 -0.39
C ASP A 409 -31.45 47.33 -0.90
N VAL A 410 -31.48 47.09 -2.21
CA VAL A 410 -30.87 45.87 -2.75
C VAL A 410 -29.35 46.05 -2.61
N PRO A 411 -28.65 45.20 -1.83
CA PRO A 411 -27.19 45.25 -1.81
C PRO A 411 -26.75 45.10 -3.26
N LYS A 412 -26.02 46.09 -3.78
CA LYS A 412 -25.34 45.92 -5.05
C LYS A 412 -24.48 44.67 -4.88
N VAL A 413 -24.89 43.56 -5.47
CA VAL A 413 -23.94 42.52 -5.83
C VAL A 413 -23.04 43.27 -6.80
N GLN A 414 -21.92 43.76 -6.27
CA GLN A 414 -20.81 44.12 -7.10
C GLN A 414 -20.65 42.88 -7.98
N ASN A 415 -20.86 43.03 -9.27
CA ASN A 415 -20.14 42.20 -10.20
C ASN A 415 -18.69 42.42 -9.79
N ALA A 416 -18.20 41.53 -8.93
CA ALA A 416 -16.84 41.09 -9.01
C ALA A 416 -16.76 40.73 -10.49
N THR A 417 -16.24 41.67 -11.29
CA THR A 417 -15.39 41.29 -12.38
C THR A 417 -14.55 40.20 -11.74
N SER A 418 -14.85 38.95 -12.05
CA SER A 418 -14.05 37.82 -11.60
C SER A 418 -12.74 37.82 -12.39
N LYS A 419 -12.14 39.00 -12.59
CA LYS A 419 -10.86 39.33 -12.01
C LYS A 419 -10.92 39.27 -10.46
N ARG A 420 -11.25 38.09 -9.91
CA ARG A 420 -10.32 37.52 -8.95
C ARG A 420 -9.08 37.17 -9.77
N SER A 421 -8.34 38.20 -10.20
CA SER A 421 -6.93 38.17 -9.94
C SER A 421 -6.88 37.90 -8.46
N PHE A 422 -6.59 36.66 -8.08
CA PHE A 422 -5.89 36.45 -6.84
C PHE A 422 -4.69 37.39 -6.95
N VAL A 423 -4.83 38.59 -6.39
CA VAL A 423 -3.67 39.36 -5.98
C VAL A 423 -3.16 38.53 -4.82
N VAL A 424 -2.40 37.50 -5.18
CA VAL A 424 -1.33 36.97 -4.35
C VAL A 424 -0.64 38.23 -3.86
N PRO A 425 -0.57 38.49 -2.54
CA PRO A 425 0.32 39.52 -2.05
C PRO A 425 1.65 39.24 -2.75
N SER A 426 2.15 40.19 -3.52
CA SER A 426 3.45 40.12 -4.16
C SER A 426 4.53 40.21 -3.07
N GLY A 427 4.53 39.24 -2.16
CA GLY A 427 5.67 38.80 -1.40
C GLY A 427 6.30 37.72 -2.27
N VAL A 428 7.51 38.00 -2.73
CA VAL A 428 8.53 37.08 -3.25
C VAL A 428 7.98 35.67 -3.53
N ALA A 429 7.77 35.31 -4.80
CA ALA A 429 7.39 33.96 -5.18
C ALA A 429 8.42 32.98 -4.59
N GLY A 430 8.10 32.43 -3.42
CA GLY A 430 8.93 31.49 -2.71
C GLY A 430 8.99 30.18 -3.49
N GLU A 431 10.05 29.41 -3.26
CA GLU A 431 10.14 28.07 -3.82
C GLU A 431 8.96 27.20 -3.34
N PRO A 432 8.43 26.30 -4.18
CA PRO A 432 7.30 25.44 -3.83
C PRO A 432 7.61 24.59 -2.60
N LEU A 433 6.94 24.79 -1.47
CA LEU A 433 7.34 24.19 -0.17
C LEU A 433 7.51 22.66 -0.14
N LEU A 434 6.74 21.89 -0.92
CA LEU A 434 6.88 20.43 -1.01
C LEU A 434 7.92 19.96 -2.06
N HIS A 435 8.74 20.86 -2.63
CA HIS A 435 9.77 20.49 -3.61
C HIS A 435 10.93 19.69 -3.01
N ASN A 436 11.06 19.69 -1.68
CA ASN A 436 12.00 18.93 -0.89
C ASN A 436 11.32 18.42 0.40
N HIS A 437 12.10 17.77 1.28
CA HIS A 437 11.60 17.20 2.52
C HIS A 437 11.48 18.19 3.69
N GLU A 438 12.21 19.30 3.65
CA GLU A 438 12.51 20.15 4.81
C GLU A 438 11.26 20.78 5.41
N ALA A 439 10.40 21.41 4.59
CA ALA A 439 9.23 22.12 5.13
C ALA A 439 8.24 21.20 5.87
N LEU A 440 7.98 20.00 5.33
CA LEU A 440 7.09 19.03 5.98
C LEU A 440 7.75 18.42 7.22
N PHE A 441 9.04 18.15 7.14
CA PHE A 441 9.81 17.63 8.26
C PHE A 441 9.88 18.62 9.43
N ASP A 442 10.26 19.87 9.18
CA ASP A 442 10.33 20.94 10.18
C ASP A 442 8.97 21.12 10.88
N LEU A 443 7.88 21.03 10.10
CA LEU A 443 6.54 21.04 10.66
C LEU A 443 6.33 19.87 11.63
N PHE A 444 6.65 18.63 11.25
CA PHE A 444 6.49 17.49 12.16
C PHE A 444 7.43 17.54 13.38
N VAL A 445 8.66 18.02 13.21
CA VAL A 445 9.62 18.25 14.29
C VAL A 445 9.10 19.28 15.30
N ARG A 446 8.47 20.36 14.84
CA ARG A 446 7.85 21.35 15.73
C ARG A 446 6.84 20.72 16.69
N TYR A 447 6.10 19.70 16.23
CA TYR A 447 5.09 19.02 17.04
C TYR A 447 5.66 17.92 17.95
N THR A 448 6.91 17.51 17.76
CA THR A 448 7.50 16.36 18.47
C THR A 448 8.67 16.73 19.38
N SER A 449 9.47 17.73 18.98
CA SER A 449 10.71 18.17 19.64
C SER A 449 10.54 18.70 21.06
N GLY A 450 9.35 19.20 21.42
CA GLY A 450 9.12 19.85 22.71
C GLY A 450 9.90 21.16 22.87
N VAL A 451 10.48 21.69 21.79
CA VAL A 451 11.19 22.97 21.76
C VAL A 451 10.17 24.11 21.71
N LYS A 452 10.54 25.27 22.26
CA LYS A 452 9.73 26.48 22.20
C LYS A 452 9.72 26.99 20.76
N ASP A 453 8.54 27.30 20.24
CA ASP A 453 8.42 28.01 18.97
C ASP A 453 8.92 29.47 19.11
N GLU A 454 8.92 30.20 17.99
CA GLU A 454 9.35 31.62 17.93
C GLU A 454 8.59 32.54 18.91
N THR A 455 7.40 32.10 19.35
CA THR A 455 6.57 32.82 20.33
C THR A 455 6.85 32.39 21.78
N GLY A 456 7.80 31.47 21.99
CA GLY A 456 8.16 30.93 23.29
C GLY A 456 7.25 29.80 23.79
N LYS A 457 6.30 29.32 22.98
CA LYS A 457 5.30 28.32 23.36
C LYS A 457 5.76 26.92 22.95
N VAL A 458 5.63 25.95 23.86
CA VAL A 458 5.92 24.54 23.59
C VAL A 458 4.66 23.83 23.14
N VAL A 459 4.72 23.09 22.02
CA VAL A 459 3.63 22.21 21.60
C VAL A 459 3.48 21.08 22.61
N ARG A 460 2.27 20.93 23.17
CA ARG A 460 1.96 19.88 24.15
C ARG A 460 0.83 19.00 23.62
N TRP A 461 1.07 17.70 23.61
CA TRP A 461 0.04 16.70 23.31
C TRP A 461 -0.80 16.40 24.55
N PRO A 462 -2.08 15.99 24.39
CA PRO A 462 -2.89 15.51 25.50
C PRO A 462 -2.21 14.37 26.26
N LYS A 463 -2.39 14.32 27.59
CA LYS A 463 -1.88 13.22 28.43
C LYS A 463 -2.63 11.91 28.16
N THR A 464 -3.91 12.02 27.86
CA THR A 464 -4.77 10.89 27.52
C THR A 464 -4.59 10.52 26.06
N ASN A 465 -4.43 9.23 25.77
CA ASN A 465 -4.37 8.76 24.40
C ASN A 465 -5.71 9.00 23.70
N THR A 466 -5.68 9.67 22.55
CA THR A 466 -6.87 9.95 21.74
C THR A 466 -6.97 9.06 20.50
N LYS A 467 -6.01 8.14 20.30
CA LYS A 467 -6.10 7.09 19.29
C LYS A 467 -7.27 6.17 19.66
N CYS A 468 -8.27 6.07 18.80
CA CYS A 468 -9.37 5.13 18.98
C CYS A 468 -9.11 3.80 18.25
N ALA A 469 -10.02 2.85 18.43
CA ALA A 469 -10.01 1.63 17.62
C ALA A 469 -10.17 1.98 16.13
N ASP A 470 -9.78 1.04 15.25
CA ASP A 470 -9.89 1.20 13.80
C ASP A 470 -11.36 1.47 13.39
N LEU A 471 -11.65 2.73 13.05
CA LEU A 471 -12.98 3.19 12.67
C LEU A 471 -13.40 2.68 11.29
N PHE A 472 -12.45 2.17 10.50
CA PHE A 472 -12.79 1.57 9.22
C PHE A 472 -13.31 0.15 9.40
N LYS A 473 -12.97 -0.52 10.50
CA LYS A 473 -13.38 -1.89 10.78
C LYS A 473 -14.91 -2.03 10.73
N GLY A 474 -15.38 -2.97 9.90
CA GLY A 474 -16.82 -3.23 9.73
C GLY A 474 -17.53 -2.28 8.76
N THR A 475 -16.82 -1.32 8.17
CA THR A 475 -17.35 -0.46 7.09
C THR A 475 -16.93 -1.01 5.71
N ARG A 476 -17.48 -0.43 4.64
CA ARG A 476 -17.07 -0.77 3.26
C ARG A 476 -15.67 -0.27 2.88
N VAL A 477 -15.10 0.67 3.65
CA VAL A 477 -13.70 1.11 3.51
C VAL A 477 -12.74 0.37 4.42
N ALA A 478 -13.24 -0.57 5.24
CA ALA A 478 -12.39 -1.56 5.87
C ALA A 478 -11.52 -2.19 4.79
N SER A 479 -10.24 -2.35 5.09
CA SER A 479 -9.44 -3.32 4.34
C SER A 479 -10.19 -4.64 4.43
N ARG A 480 -10.66 -5.17 3.30
CA ARG A 480 -11.35 -6.48 3.26
C ARG A 480 -10.43 -7.46 4.01
N LYS A 481 -10.99 -8.26 4.93
CA LYS A 481 -10.18 -9.17 5.78
C LYS A 481 -9.19 -9.89 4.87
N SER A 482 -7.89 -9.77 5.20
CA SER A 482 -6.70 -9.96 4.35
C SER A 482 -6.45 -8.86 3.29
N ASN A 483 -5.63 -7.87 3.67
CA ASN A 483 -4.71 -7.07 2.85
C ASN A 483 -5.18 -6.55 1.48
N ASN A 484 -5.77 -5.36 1.47
CA ASN A 484 -5.91 -4.56 0.26
C ASN A 484 -4.58 -3.88 -0.09
N PHE A 485 -3.89 -4.41 -1.09
CA PHE A 485 -2.93 -3.68 -1.91
C PHE A 485 -3.24 -3.96 -3.38
N SER A 486 -3.61 -2.91 -4.10
CA SER A 486 -3.42 -2.87 -5.53
C SER A 486 -2.26 -1.95 -5.83
N SER A 487 -1.10 -2.54 -6.12
CA SER A 487 -0.08 -1.97 -7.00
C SER A 487 -0.20 -2.69 -8.35
N SER A 488 -1.37 -2.64 -8.98
CA SER A 488 -1.54 -3.29 -10.27
C SER A 488 -0.85 -2.47 -11.37
N TYR A 489 0.00 -3.15 -12.16
CA TYR A 489 0.01 -2.87 -13.60
C TYR A 489 -1.45 -3.00 -14.06
N PRO A 490 -2.03 -2.01 -14.76
CA PRO A 490 -3.45 -2.02 -15.05
C PRO A 490 -3.83 -3.33 -15.78
N SER A 491 -4.55 -4.20 -15.10
CA SER A 491 -5.45 -5.11 -15.79
C SER A 491 -6.56 -4.23 -16.34
N PHE A 492 -6.65 -4.18 -17.66
CA PHE A 492 -7.89 -3.80 -18.33
C PHE A 492 -8.97 -4.78 -17.83
N ASP A 493 -10.12 -4.23 -17.44
CA ASP A 493 -11.37 -4.91 -17.07
C ASP A 493 -11.50 -5.31 -15.58
N ASP A 494 -12.11 -4.41 -14.80
CA ASP A 494 -13.02 -4.78 -13.70
C ASP A 494 -14.41 -4.25 -14.09
N ALA A 495 -15.06 -4.96 -15.01
CA ALA A 495 -16.49 -4.86 -15.23
C ALA A 495 -17.06 -6.28 -15.10
N HIS A 496 -18.00 -6.43 -14.16
CA HIS A 496 -18.82 -7.60 -13.89
C HIS A 496 -18.21 -8.74 -13.06
N SER A 497 -18.49 -8.72 -11.76
CA SER A 497 -18.88 -9.93 -11.02
C SER A 497 -19.68 -9.52 -9.78
N GLN A 498 -20.99 -9.79 -9.85
CA GLN A 498 -21.91 -9.86 -8.72
C GLN A 498 -21.84 -11.26 -8.09
N ASP A 499 -22.19 -11.32 -6.81
CA ASP A 499 -22.62 -12.49 -6.02
C ASP A 499 -21.52 -13.51 -5.62
N GLU A 500 -21.49 -14.14 -4.44
CA GLU A 500 -22.45 -14.30 -3.33
C GLU A 500 -21.74 -14.23 -1.97
N ALA A 501 -22.45 -13.72 -0.95
CA ALA A 501 -22.06 -13.84 0.44
C ALA A 501 -22.66 -15.12 1.04
N GLU A 502 -21.82 -15.97 1.65
CA GLU A 502 -22.22 -17.13 2.43
C GLU A 502 -23.19 -16.73 3.57
N ARG A 503 -24.40 -17.27 3.50
CA ARG A 503 -25.43 -17.11 4.53
C ARG A 503 -25.33 -18.28 5.52
N THR A 504 -25.15 -17.91 6.78
CA THR A 504 -25.18 -18.79 7.96
C THR A 504 -26.39 -19.73 7.99
N THR A 505 -26.12 -21.01 8.22
CA THR A 505 -27.08 -22.10 8.45
C THR A 505 -28.04 -21.79 9.61
N LYS A 506 -29.36 -21.83 9.34
CA LYS A 506 -30.39 -22.03 10.36
C LYS A 506 -31.32 -23.18 9.93
N LYS A 507 -31.37 -24.20 10.80
CA LYS A 507 -32.32 -25.33 10.80
C LYS A 507 -33.75 -24.90 10.49
N ARG A 508 -34.43 -25.65 9.63
CA ARG A 508 -35.88 -25.91 9.75
C ARG A 508 -36.24 -27.33 9.26
N LYS A 509 -37.14 -27.93 10.03
CA LYS A 509 -37.75 -29.27 9.95
C LYS A 509 -38.86 -29.28 8.89
N GLY A 510 -39.12 -30.44 8.26
CA GLY A 510 -40.48 -30.84 7.87
C GLY A 510 -40.74 -31.19 6.40
N SER A 511 -40.67 -32.50 6.12
CA SER A 511 -41.61 -33.37 5.38
C SER A 511 -41.88 -33.27 3.86
N ASP A 512 -41.91 -34.50 3.32
CA ASP A 512 -42.73 -35.06 2.22
C ASP A 512 -42.23 -35.02 0.76
N GLY A 513 -41.57 -36.12 0.37
CA GLY A 513 -42.14 -37.11 -0.56
C GLY A 513 -41.90 -36.89 -2.06
N PHE A 514 -41.11 -37.77 -2.70
CA PHE A 514 -41.60 -38.79 -3.65
C PHE A 514 -40.42 -39.66 -4.16
N SER A 515 -40.76 -40.93 -4.43
CA SER A 515 -39.88 -42.11 -4.47
C SER A 515 -39.16 -42.40 -5.81
N LEU A 516 -38.17 -43.30 -5.69
CA LEU A 516 -37.35 -44.03 -6.67
C LEU A 516 -38.14 -44.81 -7.75
N PRO A 517 -37.47 -45.42 -8.77
CA PRO A 517 -36.79 -46.73 -8.65
C PRO A 517 -35.37 -46.71 -9.29
N GLY A 518 -34.35 -47.50 -8.91
CA GLY A 518 -34.29 -48.83 -8.30
C GLY A 518 -33.87 -49.85 -9.38
N LEU A 519 -32.68 -50.47 -9.24
CA LEU A 519 -32.39 -51.89 -9.51
C LEU A 519 -30.90 -52.22 -9.22
N ASP A 520 -30.73 -53.20 -8.33
CA ASP A 520 -29.50 -53.79 -7.80
C ASP A 520 -28.94 -54.94 -8.68
N SER A 521 -27.65 -55.30 -8.48
CA SER A 521 -27.10 -56.67 -8.30
C SER A 521 -25.55 -56.60 -8.24
N GLU A 522 -24.93 -56.90 -7.08
CA GLU A 522 -24.25 -58.17 -6.68
C GLU A 522 -22.89 -58.44 -7.39
N GLU A 523 -21.73 -58.23 -6.73
CA GLU A 523 -20.86 -59.23 -6.04
C GLU A 523 -20.24 -60.32 -6.96
N SER A 524 -18.89 -60.39 -7.15
CA SER A 524 -17.92 -61.38 -6.58
C SER A 524 -16.50 -61.05 -7.16
N GLN A 525 -15.38 -60.89 -6.41
CA GLN A 525 -14.33 -61.88 -6.00
C GLN A 525 -13.93 -62.91 -7.11
N GLU A 526 -12.69 -63.30 -7.43
CA GLU A 526 -11.32 -63.25 -6.88
C GLU A 526 -10.33 -63.68 -8.03
N ALA A 527 -9.11 -63.11 -8.11
CA ALA A 527 -7.78 -63.77 -8.08
C ALA A 527 -7.43 -64.86 -9.13
N GLU A 528 -6.40 -64.60 -9.96
CA GLU A 528 -5.50 -65.61 -10.55
C GLU A 528 -4.06 -65.03 -10.61
N GLU A 529 -3.11 -65.79 -10.05
CA GLU A 529 -1.65 -65.63 -10.05
C GLU A 529 -1.02 -66.51 -11.17
N GLU A 530 0.32 -66.47 -11.24
CA GLU A 530 1.29 -67.29 -11.99
C GLU A 530 1.82 -66.65 -13.30
N GLU A 531 3.03 -66.08 -13.29
CA GLU A 531 4.40 -66.63 -13.16
C GLU A 531 5.02 -67.02 -14.52
N GLU A 532 6.16 -66.37 -14.78
CA GLU A 532 7.06 -66.56 -15.92
C GLU A 532 7.94 -67.80 -15.68
N GLU A 533 8.03 -68.70 -16.66
CA GLU A 533 9.20 -69.57 -16.83
C GLU A 533 9.58 -69.63 -18.33
N ASP A 534 10.81 -69.17 -18.59
CA ASP A 534 11.59 -69.42 -19.80
C ASP A 534 12.11 -70.88 -19.80
N GLU A 535 12.17 -71.51 -20.96
CA GLU A 535 13.43 -72.03 -21.55
C GLU A 535 13.20 -73.07 -22.65
N ASP A 536 13.98 -72.85 -23.71
CA ASP A 536 14.09 -73.59 -24.95
C ASP A 536 14.44 -75.08 -24.81
N GLU A 537 13.63 -75.88 -25.50
CA GLU A 537 14.00 -76.98 -26.40
C GLU A 537 15.53 -77.25 -26.65
N ILE A 538 16.01 -78.46 -26.31
CA ILE A 538 16.53 -79.50 -27.25
C ILE A 538 17.66 -80.38 -26.65
N GLU A 539 17.36 -81.70 -26.66
CA GLU A 539 18.22 -82.91 -26.72
C GLU A 539 19.20 -83.20 -25.57
N GLN A 540 19.24 -84.40 -24.97
CA GLN A 540 18.86 -85.75 -25.42
C GLN A 540 18.69 -86.68 -24.20
#